data_AF-A0AAQ3T6V1-F1
#
_entry.id   AF-A0AAQ3T6V1-F1
#
_cell.length_a   1.000
_cell.length_b   1.000
_cell.length_c   1.000
_cell.angle_alpha   90.00
_cell.angle_beta   90.00
_cell.angle_gamma   90.00
#
_symmetry.space_group_name_H-M   'P 1'
#
loop_
_entity.id
_entity.type
_entity.pdbx_description
1 polymer ?
#
loop_
_entity_poly.entity_id
_entity_poly.type
_entity_poly.pdbx_seq_one_letter_code
_entity_poly.pdbx_strand_id
1 'polypeptide(L)'
;MLESQAVIGDTDMLRAMQQDALRLAGKALDHFEAVDSTEIARFIKKEFDRCYGPGWQCIVGTDFGSFVTHHSGCFIYFGIGNLAILLFKGGAAPLQGGGDTAGQARRLTAVKAAAEA
;
A
#
# COMPACT_ATOMS: atom_id res chain seq x y z
N MET A 1 -13.00 -7.36 -14.10
CA MET A 1 -11.64 -7.16 -14.64
C MET A 1 -11.20 -5.72 -14.41
N LEU A 2 -11.04 -5.31 -13.15
CA LEU A 2 -10.65 -3.94 -12.76
C LEU A 2 -9.13 -3.77 -12.61
N GLU A 3 -8.38 -4.87 -12.60
CA GLU A 3 -6.90 -4.87 -12.56
C GLU A 3 -6.27 -4.12 -13.76
N SER A 4 -6.96 -4.06 -14.90
CA SER A 4 -6.54 -3.33 -16.11
C SER A 4 -6.72 -1.81 -16.04
N GLN A 5 -7.38 -1.29 -14.99
CA GLN A 5 -7.64 0.15 -14.81
C GLN A 5 -6.76 0.80 -13.73
N ALA A 6 -5.80 0.04 -13.18
CA ALA A 6 -4.94 0.57 -12.14
C ALA A 6 -3.84 1.48 -12.70
N VAL A 7 -3.71 2.69 -12.15
CA VAL A 7 -2.69 3.66 -12.52
C VAL A 7 -1.77 3.89 -11.32
N ILE A 8 -0.50 3.52 -11.44
CA ILE A 8 0.51 3.77 -10.41
C ILE A 8 0.89 5.25 -10.45
N GLY A 9 0.72 5.94 -9.32
CA GLY A 9 1.14 7.34 -9.16
C GLY A 9 2.60 7.44 -8.72
N ASP A 10 2.94 6.82 -7.58
CA ASP A 10 4.31 6.81 -7.06
C ASP A 10 4.62 5.50 -6.34
N THR A 11 5.87 5.04 -6.41
CA THR A 11 6.29 3.78 -5.79
C THR A 11 7.80 3.67 -5.69
N ASP A 12 8.27 3.02 -4.62
CA ASP A 12 9.67 2.61 -4.48
C ASP A 12 9.83 1.07 -4.44
N MET A 13 8.74 0.30 -4.59
CA MET A 13 8.73 -1.16 -4.57
C MET A 13 9.30 -1.77 -5.84
N LEU A 14 9.72 -3.04 -5.77
CA LEU A 14 10.06 -3.84 -6.96
C LEU A 14 8.82 -4.12 -7.82
N ARG A 15 9.00 -4.20 -9.15
CA ARG A 15 7.91 -4.45 -10.12
C ARG A 15 7.04 -5.66 -9.79
N ALA A 16 7.64 -6.76 -9.32
CA ALA A 16 6.89 -7.95 -8.93
C ALA A 16 5.93 -7.67 -7.74
N MET A 17 6.40 -6.94 -6.73
CA MET A 17 5.60 -6.54 -5.58
C MET A 17 4.51 -5.53 -5.95
N GLN A 18 4.79 -4.63 -6.90
CA GLN A 18 3.79 -3.71 -7.44
C GLN A 18 2.65 -4.49 -8.12
N GLN A 19 2.98 -5.49 -8.95
CA GLN A 19 1.97 -6.34 -9.60
C GLN A 19 1.12 -7.10 -8.58
N ASP A 20 1.72 -7.61 -7.51
CA ASP A 20 0.98 -8.25 -6.42
C ASP A 20 0.01 -7.28 -5.72
N ALA A 21 0.43 -6.03 -5.48
CA ALA A 21 -0.43 -5.00 -4.91
C ALA A 21 -1.64 -4.70 -5.81
N LEU A 22 -1.41 -4.50 -7.11
CA LEU A 22 -2.48 -4.25 -8.08
C LEU A 22 -3.45 -5.44 -8.16
N ARG A 23 -2.91 -6.67 -8.19
CA ARG A 23 -3.72 -7.89 -8.26
C ARG A 23 -4.56 -8.09 -7.01
N LEU A 24 -4.00 -7.85 -5.83
CA LEU A 24 -4.73 -7.95 -4.57
C LEU A 24 -5.82 -6.89 -4.47
N ALA A 25 -5.56 -5.66 -4.91
CA ALA A 25 -6.56 -4.61 -4.96
C ALA A 25 -7.69 -4.93 -5.96
N GLY A 26 -7.38 -5.44 -7.15
CA GLY A 26 -8.39 -5.91 -8.10
C GLY A 26 -9.27 -7.00 -7.51
N LYS A 27 -8.68 -8.00 -6.84
CA LYS A 27 -9.44 -9.05 -6.13
C LYS A 27 -10.32 -8.50 -5.01
N ALA A 28 -9.84 -7.52 -4.26
CA ALA A 28 -10.61 -6.89 -3.21
C ALA A 28 -11.83 -6.16 -3.80
N LEU A 29 -11.66 -5.44 -4.91
CA LEU A 29 -12.77 -4.76 -5.59
C LEU A 29 -13.76 -5.72 -6.26
N ASP A 30 -13.32 -6.92 -6.62
CA ASP A 30 -14.23 -7.97 -7.12
C ASP A 30 -15.02 -8.65 -5.97
N HIS A 31 -14.55 -8.58 -4.72
CA HIS A 31 -15.19 -9.19 -3.54
C HIS A 31 -15.99 -8.20 -2.67
N PHE A 32 -15.58 -6.94 -2.64
CA PHE A 32 -16.15 -5.89 -1.81
C PHE A 32 -16.63 -4.74 -2.69
N GLU A 33 -17.73 -4.10 -2.31
CA GLU A 33 -18.18 -2.90 -3.01
C GLU A 33 -17.25 -1.73 -2.70
N ALA A 34 -17.14 -0.76 -3.61
CA ALA A 34 -16.28 0.42 -3.44
C ALA A 34 -16.64 1.27 -2.20
N VAL A 35 -17.85 1.13 -1.67
CA VAL A 35 -18.30 1.77 -0.41
C VAL A 35 -17.55 1.22 0.81
N ASP A 36 -17.07 -0.01 0.74
CA ASP A 36 -16.39 -0.71 1.84
C ASP A 36 -14.86 -0.48 1.80
N SER A 37 -14.44 0.78 1.63
CA SER A 37 -13.03 1.18 1.56
C SER A 37 -12.18 0.65 2.71
N THR A 38 -12.76 0.54 3.91
CA THR A 38 -12.11 -0.02 5.09
C THR A 38 -11.89 -1.53 4.98
N GLU A 39 -12.82 -2.29 4.39
CA GLU A 39 -12.63 -3.73 4.17
C GLU A 39 -11.59 -4.00 3.08
N ILE A 40 -11.61 -3.20 2.00
CA ILE A 40 -10.60 -3.26 0.96
C ILE A 40 -9.20 -3.02 1.55
N ALA A 41 -9.04 -1.96 2.35
CA ALA A 41 -7.79 -1.65 3.03
C ALA A 41 -7.34 -2.79 3.97
N ARG A 42 -8.26 -3.34 4.75
CA ARG A 42 -7.99 -4.45 5.67
C ARG A 42 -7.55 -5.70 4.92
N PHE A 43 -8.22 -6.04 3.82
CA PHE A 43 -7.89 -7.20 2.99
C PHE A 43 -6.48 -7.09 2.42
N ILE A 44 -6.16 -5.97 1.76
CA ILE A 44 -4.85 -5.74 1.14
C ILE A 44 -3.75 -5.78 2.21
N LYS A 45 -3.94 -5.07 3.32
CA LYS A 45 -2.99 -5.06 4.45
C LYS A 45 -2.72 -6.47 4.96
N LYS A 46 -3.78 -7.25 5.22
CA LYS A 46 -3.67 -8.61 5.78
C LYS A 46 -2.91 -9.55 4.87
N GLU A 47 -3.18 -9.49 3.57
CA GLU A 47 -2.49 -10.31 2.57
C GLU A 47 -1.02 -9.90 2.41
N PHE A 48 -0.72 -8.59 2.44
CA PHE A 48 0.66 -8.11 2.41
C PHE A 48 1.45 -8.47 3.68
N ASP A 49 0.83 -8.36 4.85
CA ASP A 49 1.46 -8.81 6.11
C ASP A 49 1.77 -10.32 6.07
N ARG A 50 0.94 -11.12 5.42
CA ARG A 50 1.17 -12.57 5.26
C ARG A 50 2.31 -12.88 4.29
N CYS A 51 2.39 -12.19 3.16
CA CYS A 51 3.38 -12.46 2.12
C CYS A 51 4.76 -11.83 2.43
N TYR A 52 4.77 -10.64 3.04
CA TYR A 52 5.95 -9.78 3.16
C TYR A 52 6.28 -9.41 4.62
N GLY A 53 5.69 -10.15 5.57
CA GLY A 53 5.87 -9.97 7.00
C GLY A 53 5.08 -8.78 7.58
N PRO A 54 4.91 -8.72 8.91
CA PRO A 54 4.02 -7.75 9.55
C PRO A 54 4.51 -6.30 9.44
N GLY A 55 3.61 -5.34 9.64
CA GLY A 55 3.93 -3.90 9.72
C GLY A 55 3.48 -3.09 8.51
N TRP A 56 2.72 -3.70 7.60
CA TRP A 56 2.09 -2.98 6.51
C TRP A 56 0.90 -2.17 6.99
N GLN A 57 0.69 -1.03 6.33
CA GLN A 57 -0.44 -0.14 6.51
C GLN A 57 -1.03 0.18 5.15
N CYS A 58 -2.36 0.17 5.05
CA CYS A 58 -3.08 0.45 3.82
C CYS A 58 -4.15 1.51 4.09
N ILE A 59 -4.25 2.48 3.18
CA ILE A 59 -5.24 3.54 3.18
C ILE A 59 -5.95 3.49 1.83
N VAL A 60 -7.28 3.52 1.84
CA VAL A 60 -8.12 3.50 0.65
C VAL A 60 -9.16 4.62 0.79
N GLY A 61 -9.33 5.43 -0.24
CA GLY A 61 -10.31 6.51 -0.25
C GLY A 61 -10.34 7.22 -1.60
N THR A 62 -11.34 8.08 -1.82
CA THR A 62 -11.49 8.85 -3.07
C THR A 62 -10.64 10.13 -3.07
N ASP A 63 -10.42 10.72 -1.88
CA ASP A 63 -9.61 11.92 -1.69
C ASP A 63 -8.92 11.86 -0.33
N PHE A 64 -7.58 11.90 -0.31
CA PHE A 64 -6.79 12.00 0.90
C PHE A 64 -5.41 12.62 0.66
N GLY A 65 -4.94 13.37 1.65
CA GLY A 65 -3.54 13.75 1.77
C GLY A 65 -2.85 12.89 2.82
N SER A 66 -1.63 12.44 2.55
CA SER A 66 -0.83 11.69 3.52
C SER A 66 0.62 12.18 3.55
N PHE A 67 1.22 12.10 4.73
CA PHE A 67 2.64 12.39 4.94
C PHE A 67 3.20 11.29 5.83
N VAL A 68 3.84 10.30 5.20
CA VAL A 68 4.17 9.03 5.86
C VAL A 68 5.66 8.75 5.84
N THR A 69 6.16 8.19 6.93
CA THR A 69 7.51 7.62 6.99
C THR A 69 7.41 6.11 6.82
N HIS A 70 8.13 5.56 5.85
CA HIS A 70 8.12 4.14 5.52
C HIS A 70 9.54 3.61 5.30
N HIS A 71 9.67 2.28 5.31
CA HIS A 71 10.91 1.65 4.86
C HIS A 71 11.08 1.80 3.35
N SER A 72 12.30 2.06 2.89
CA SER A 72 12.63 2.11 1.47
C SER A 72 12.33 0.75 0.82
N GLY A 73 11.74 0.78 -0.37
CA GLY A 73 11.37 -0.41 -1.13
C GLY A 73 10.01 -1.01 -0.74
N CYS A 74 9.27 -0.36 0.15
CA CYS A 74 8.02 -0.85 0.72
C CYS A 74 6.90 0.20 0.66
N PHE A 75 6.82 0.96 -0.43
CA PHE A 75 5.80 1.99 -0.64
C PHE A 75 5.25 1.97 -2.09
N ILE A 76 3.92 2.04 -2.19
CA ILE A 76 3.20 2.17 -3.45
C ILE A 76 1.93 2.99 -3.24
N TYR A 77 1.69 3.90 -4.18
CA TYR A 77 0.48 4.67 -4.34
C TYR A 77 -0.05 4.46 -5.76
N PHE A 78 -1.32 4.08 -5.87
CA PHE A 78 -1.98 3.86 -7.15
C PHE A 78 -3.48 4.13 -7.04
N GLY A 79 -4.09 4.52 -8.16
CA GLY A 79 -5.53 4.64 -8.31
C GLY A 79 -6.13 3.44 -9.03
N ILE A 80 -7.33 3.01 -8.67
CA ILE A 80 -8.18 2.09 -9.43
C ILE A 80 -9.59 2.65 -9.47
N GLY A 81 -10.07 3.00 -10.67
CA GLY A 81 -11.37 3.67 -10.83
C GLY A 81 -11.36 5.03 -10.11
N ASN A 82 -12.32 5.24 -9.20
CA ASN A 82 -12.40 6.44 -8.37
C ASN A 82 -11.73 6.31 -6.99
N LEU A 83 -11.05 5.20 -6.73
CA LEU A 83 -10.38 4.95 -5.46
C LEU A 83 -8.88 5.15 -5.61
N ALA A 84 -8.32 5.90 -4.69
CA ALA A 84 -6.89 5.95 -4.43
C ALA A 84 -6.53 4.94 -3.33
N ILE A 85 -5.43 4.22 -3.54
CA ILE A 85 -4.90 3.21 -2.64
C ILE A 85 -3.44 3.54 -2.34
N LEU A 86 -3.13 3.66 -1.06
CA LEU A 86 -1.79 3.84 -0.54
C LEU A 86 -1.44 2.64 0.34
N LEU A 87 -0.31 1.99 0.05
CA LEU A 87 0.19 0.84 0.79
C LEU A 87 1.65 1.06 1.12
N PHE A 88 2.00 0.98 2.41
CA PHE A 88 3.37 1.18 2.85
C PHE A 88 3.71 0.37 4.10
N LYS A 89 4.98 0.01 4.28
CA LYS A 89 5.46 -0.67 5.49
C LYS A 89 6.02 0.33 6.48
N GLY A 90 5.33 0.48 7.61
CA GLY A 90 5.71 1.37 8.70
C GLY A 90 6.87 0.84 9.54
N GLY A 91 7.56 1.77 10.20
CA GLY A 91 8.69 1.55 11.10
C GLY A 91 8.36 0.91 12.44
N ALA A 92 7.75 -0.28 12.48
CA ALA A 92 7.65 -1.06 13.71
C ALA A 92 8.90 -1.93 13.86
N ALA A 93 9.94 -1.41 14.51
CA ALA A 93 11.07 -2.24 14.91
C ALA A 93 10.54 -3.31 15.89
N PRO A 94 10.81 -4.61 15.68
CA PRO A 94 10.59 -5.58 16.73
C PRO A 94 11.50 -5.20 17.90
N LEU A 95 10.93 -5.01 19.09
CA LEU A 95 11.70 -4.93 20.33
C LEU A 95 12.24 -6.32 20.66
N GLN A 96 13.16 -6.89 19.87
CA GLN A 96 13.96 -8.05 20.27
C GLN A 96 15.40 -7.87 19.79
N GLY A 97 16.32 -8.00 20.74
CA GLY A 97 17.67 -7.47 20.66
C GLY A 97 18.66 -8.27 19.81
N GLY A 98 19.80 -7.60 19.60
CA GLY A 98 21.09 -8.20 19.25
C GLY A 98 21.22 -8.75 17.83
N GLY A 99 21.68 -7.90 16.91
CA GLY A 99 22.22 -8.35 15.62
C GLY A 99 22.03 -7.33 14.50
N ASP A 100 23.03 -6.48 14.27
CA ASP A 100 23.37 -5.78 13.03
C ASP A 100 22.20 -5.42 12.08
N THR A 101 21.36 -4.46 12.48
CA THR A 101 20.43 -3.79 11.56
C THR A 101 21.19 -2.76 10.72
N ALA A 102 21.89 -3.26 9.70
CA ALA A 102 22.42 -2.44 8.62
C ALA A 102 21.31 -1.49 8.13
N GLY A 103 21.64 -0.19 8.11
CA GLY A 103 20.72 0.94 8.00
C GLY A 103 19.51 0.71 7.11
N GLN A 104 18.37 0.38 7.72
CA GLN A 104 17.11 0.30 7.00
C GLN A 104 16.69 1.73 6.63
N ALA A 105 17.04 2.16 5.42
CA ALA A 105 16.79 3.51 4.93
C ALA A 105 15.29 3.82 5.05
N ARG A 106 14.94 4.80 5.88
CA ARG A 106 13.58 5.31 6.02
C ARG A 106 13.38 6.48 5.06
N ARG A 107 12.28 6.47 4.32
CA ARG A 107 11.88 7.53 3.40
C ARG A 107 10.63 8.22 3.94
N LEU A 108 10.57 9.52 3.69
CA LEU A 108 9.42 10.36 4.00
C LEU A 108 8.76 10.74 2.68
N THR A 109 7.49 10.41 2.54
CA THR A 109 6.76 10.61 1.28
C THR A 109 5.46 11.35 1.55
N ALA A 110 5.25 12.43 0.80
CA ALA A 110 3.99 13.17 0.77
C ALA A 110 3.19 12.70 -0.44
N VAL A 111 1.96 12.25 -0.23
CA VAL A 111 1.05 11.90 -1.32
C VAL A 111 -0.20 12.75 -1.21
N LYS A 112 -0.52 13.47 -2.27
CA LYS A 112 -1.85 14.05 -2.46
C LYS A 112 -2.60 13.13 -3.42
N ALA A 113 -3.50 12.33 -2.87
CA ALA A 113 -4.34 11.45 -3.65
C ALA A 113 -5.68 12.13 -3.90
N ALA A 114 -5.89 12.59 -5.13
CA ALA A 114 -7.21 12.92 -5.64
C ALA A 114 -7.51 11.88 -6.73
N ALA A 115 -8.62 11.16 -6.62
CA ALA A 115 -9.13 10.44 -7.77
C ALA A 115 -9.50 11.50 -8.83
N GLU A 116 -8.70 11.61 -9.88
CA GLU A 116 -9.06 12.45 -11.03
C GLU A 116 -10.33 11.84 -11.63
N ALA A 117 -11.43 12.60 -11.55
CA ALA A 117 -12.75 12.23 -12.03
C ALA A 117 -12.83 12.21 -13.57
#